data_AF-A0A9X1HZ09-F1
#
_entry.id   AF-A0A9X1HZ09-F1
#
_cell.length_a   1.000
_cell.length_b   1.000
_cell.length_c   1.000
_cell.angle_alpha   90.00
_cell.angle_beta   90.00
_cell.angle_gamma   90.00
#
_symmetry.space_group_name_H-M   'P 1'
#
loop_
_entity.id
_entity.type
_entity.pdbx_description
1 polymer ?
#
loop_
_entity_poly.entity_id
_entity_poly.type
_entity_poly.pdbx_seq_one_letter_code
_entity_poly.pdbx_strand_id
1 'polypeptide(L)'
;MKKLKIWTMILHSLIVIIHKNTISIMLFIEFFTLDRWLNSNGFSDSFSKLILIASITSVIGNLLIIISLLVKKVITKNLIGILGIILLYVSFRYLTYPSLNYTDFHKWAFWSGIPFTIASIFLFHEQYIELKTRFKSKPEI
;
A
#
# COMPACT_ATOMS: atom_id res chain seq x y z
N MET A 1 -11.84 8.17 -10.14
CA MET A 1 -11.95 7.42 -8.85
C MET A 1 -11.97 5.88 -8.90
N LYS A 2 -13.06 5.15 -9.27
CA LYS A 2 -13.08 3.67 -9.11
C LYS A 2 -11.92 2.95 -9.83
N LYS A 3 -11.71 3.27 -11.11
CA LYS A 3 -10.59 2.72 -11.90
C LYS A 3 -9.24 3.06 -11.27
N LEU A 4 -9.07 4.31 -10.83
CA LEU A 4 -7.83 4.78 -10.21
C LEU A 4 -7.53 4.02 -8.90
N LYS A 5 -8.53 3.78 -8.04
CA LYS A 5 -8.40 2.94 -6.83
C LYS A 5 -7.90 1.53 -7.16
N ILE A 6 -8.51 0.88 -8.16
CA ILE A 6 -8.13 -0.46 -8.61
C ILE A 6 -6.69 -0.46 -9.15
N TRP A 7 -6.34 0.52 -9.99
CA TRP A 7 -4.98 0.64 -10.53
C TRP A 7 -3.96 0.90 -9.43
N THR A 8 -4.23 1.75 -8.45
CA THR A 8 -3.32 1.99 -7.31
C THR A 8 -3.05 0.69 -6.54
N MET A 9 -4.07 -0.15 -6.31
CA MET A 9 -3.88 -1.45 -5.66
C MET A 9 -3.03 -2.39 -6.51
N ILE A 10 -3.36 -2.55 -7.80
CA ILE A 10 -2.62 -3.43 -8.72
C ILE A 10 -1.16 -3.01 -8.81
N LEU A 11 -0.89 -1.72 -8.99
CA LEU A 11 0.47 -1.19 -9.10
C LEU A 11 1.26 -1.37 -7.81
N HIS A 12 0.62 -1.29 -6.64
CA HIS A 12 1.27 -1.63 -5.37
C HIS A 12 1.63 -3.13 -5.30
N SER A 13 0.68 -4.00 -5.67
CA SER A 13 0.87 -5.45 -5.68
C SER A 13 1.96 -5.93 -6.67
N LEU A 14 2.27 -5.12 -7.69
CA LEU A 14 3.31 -5.38 -8.69
C LEU A 14 4.71 -4.87 -8.31
N ILE A 15 4.88 -4.25 -7.14
CA ILE A 15 6.20 -3.83 -6.67
C ILE A 15 7.10 -5.06 -6.59
N VAL A 16 8.27 -4.97 -7.23
CA VAL A 16 9.25 -6.04 -7.35
C VAL A 16 10.24 -5.95 -6.20
N ILE A 17 10.46 -7.07 -5.52
CA ILE A 17 11.40 -7.21 -4.42
C ILE A 17 12.44 -8.25 -4.85
N ILE A 18 13.68 -7.80 -5.02
CA ILE A 18 14.81 -8.65 -5.40
C ILE A 18 15.76 -8.73 -4.21
N HIS A 19 15.91 -9.92 -3.63
CA HIS A 19 16.83 -10.14 -2.52
C HIS A 19 17.66 -11.41 -2.77
N LYS A 20 18.99 -11.27 -2.76
CA LYS A 20 19.93 -12.32 -3.14
C LYS A 20 19.58 -12.85 -4.54
N ASN A 21 19.28 -14.15 -4.67
CA ASN A 21 18.93 -14.81 -5.93
C ASN A 21 17.42 -14.97 -6.13
N THR A 22 16.61 -14.33 -5.28
CA THR A 22 15.15 -14.45 -5.33
C THR A 22 14.53 -13.17 -5.83
N ILE A 23 13.68 -13.29 -6.85
CA ILE A 23 12.83 -12.22 -7.38
C ILE A 23 11.40 -12.58 -6.99
N SER A 24 10.70 -11.63 -6.39
CA SER A 24 9.28 -11.78 -6.09
C SER A 24 8.55 -10.46 -6.29
N ILE A 25 7.22 -10.51 -6.27
CA ILE A 25 6.37 -9.33 -6.25
C ILE A 25 5.62 -9.25 -4.92
N MET A 26 5.20 -8.05 -4.57
CA MET A 26 4.51 -7.76 -3.31
C MET A 26 3.30 -8.68 -3.09
N LEU A 27 2.52 -8.96 -4.14
CA LEU A 27 1.37 -9.88 -4.06
C LEU A 27 1.73 -11.29 -3.57
N PHE A 28 2.78 -11.90 -4.13
CA PHE A 28 3.21 -13.24 -3.70
C PHE A 28 3.80 -13.20 -2.31
N ILE A 29 4.56 -12.15 -2.01
CA ILE A 29 5.12 -11.95 -0.67
C ILE A 29 4.01 -11.85 0.37
N GLU A 30 2.94 -11.10 0.13
CA GLU A 30 1.78 -11.02 1.02
C GLU A 30 1.18 -12.41 1.29
N PHE A 31 0.96 -13.20 0.25
CA PHE A 31 0.40 -14.55 0.37
C PHE A 31 1.26 -15.48 1.23
N PHE A 32 2.55 -15.60 0.91
CA PHE A 32 3.46 -16.48 1.65
C PHE A 32 3.74 -15.98 3.07
N THR A 33 3.78 -14.66 3.27
CA THR A 33 4.03 -14.07 4.58
C THR A 33 2.86 -14.29 5.53
N LEU A 34 1.63 -14.20 5.04
CA LEU A 34 0.42 -14.52 5.81
C LEU A 34 0.39 -16.00 6.20
N ASP A 35 0.64 -16.90 5.26
CA ASP A 35 0.71 -18.34 5.54
C ASP A 35 1.75 -18.66 6.60
N ARG A 36 2.97 -18.10 6.46
CA ARG A 36 4.06 -18.30 7.41
C ARG A 36 3.77 -17.73 8.80
N TRP A 37 3.08 -16.59 8.87
CA TRP A 37 2.66 -15.99 10.14
C TRP A 37 1.62 -16.86 10.87
N LEU A 38 0.67 -17.43 10.13
CA LEU A 38 -0.39 -18.31 10.68
C LEU A 38 0.15 -19.68 11.11
N ASN A 39 1.13 -20.22 10.38
CA ASN A 39 1.72 -21.54 10.63
C ASN A 39 2.87 -21.54 11.66
N SER A 40 2.95 -20.50 12.50
CA SER A 40 3.90 -20.32 13.63
C SER A 40 5.40 -20.49 13.34
N ASN A 41 5.77 -20.59 12.05
CA ASN A 41 7.15 -20.52 11.56
C ASN A 41 7.64 -19.07 11.60
N GLY A 42 7.88 -18.57 12.82
CA GLY A 42 8.23 -17.17 13.09
C GLY A 42 9.34 -16.59 12.21
N PHE A 43 9.35 -15.27 12.12
CA PHE A 43 10.35 -14.51 11.36
C PHE A 43 11.56 -14.23 12.27
N SER A 44 12.65 -14.97 12.06
CA SER A 44 13.86 -14.88 12.89
C SER A 44 14.82 -13.79 12.43
N ASP A 45 14.93 -13.53 11.12
CA ASP A 45 15.84 -12.54 10.56
C ASP A 45 15.20 -11.15 10.34
N SER A 46 16.03 -10.11 10.30
CA SER A 46 15.58 -8.71 10.18
C SER A 46 14.90 -8.40 8.84
N PHE A 47 15.30 -9.07 7.75
CA PHE A 47 14.68 -8.89 6.44
C PHE A 47 13.26 -9.47 6.44
N SER A 48 13.11 -10.68 6.94
CA SER A 48 11.84 -11.34 7.20
C SER A 48 10.86 -10.49 8.03
N LYS A 49 11.33 -9.84 9.10
CA LYS A 49 10.49 -8.93 9.91
C LYS A 49 10.05 -7.68 9.14
N LEU A 50 10.95 -7.10 8.34
CA LEU A 50 10.64 -5.96 7.48
C LEU A 50 9.57 -6.33 6.46
N ILE A 51 9.76 -7.46 5.77
CA ILE A 51 8.81 -8.00 4.80
C ILE A 51 7.46 -8.28 5.45
N LEU A 52 7.44 -8.81 6.68
CA LEU A 52 6.19 -9.01 7.43
C LEU A 52 5.43 -7.70 7.64
N ILE A 53 6.10 -6.67 8.15
CA ILE A 53 5.46 -5.38 8.43
C ILE A 53 4.97 -4.74 7.13
N ALA A 54 5.78 -4.77 6.07
CA ALA A 54 5.37 -4.29 4.75
C ALA A 54 4.14 -5.04 4.23
N SER A 55 4.12 -6.37 4.35
CA SER A 55 3.02 -7.22 3.89
C SER A 55 1.72 -6.95 4.64
N ILE A 56 1.77 -6.91 5.97
CA ILE A 56 0.58 -6.65 6.80
C ILE A 56 0.02 -5.26 6.50
N THR A 57 0.89 -4.24 6.47
CA THR A 57 0.45 -2.87 6.17
C THR A 57 -0.14 -2.75 4.77
N SER A 58 0.42 -3.46 3.79
CA SER A 58 -0.13 -3.53 2.43
C SER A 58 -1.51 -4.18 2.38
N VAL A 59 -1.65 -5.35 2.99
CA VAL A 59 -2.92 -6.10 3.02
C VAL A 59 -4.02 -5.24 3.66
N ILE A 60 -3.74 -4.60 4.80
CA ILE A 60 -4.68 -3.71 5.45
C ILE A 60 -4.99 -2.50 4.56
N GLY A 61 -3.98 -1.88 3.93
CA GLY A 61 -4.17 -0.77 3.00
C GLY A 61 -5.08 -1.13 1.82
N ASN A 62 -4.83 -2.27 1.18
CA ASN A 62 -5.66 -2.81 0.09
C ASN A 62 -7.09 -3.09 0.54
N LEU A 63 -7.29 -3.68 1.72
CA LEU A 63 -8.61 -3.91 2.31
C LEU A 63 -9.36 -2.59 2.54
N LEU A 64 -8.71 -1.55 3.05
CA LEU A 64 -9.34 -0.23 3.20
C LEU A 64 -9.75 0.36 1.85
N ILE A 65 -8.91 0.24 0.81
CA ILE A 65 -9.28 0.72 -0.53
C ILE A 65 -10.51 -0.05 -1.04
N ILE A 66 -10.59 -1.38 -0.85
CA ILE A 66 -11.76 -2.20 -1.21
C ILE A 66 -13.01 -1.73 -0.44
N ILE A 67 -12.92 -1.57 0.88
CA ILE A 67 -14.04 -1.08 1.71
C ILE A 67 -14.51 0.29 1.20
N SER A 68 -13.56 1.17 0.84
CA SER A 68 -13.89 2.48 0.27
C SER A 68 -14.63 2.41 -1.08
N LEU A 69 -14.57 1.30 -1.81
CA LEU A 69 -15.36 1.10 -3.03
C LEU A 69 -16.81 0.71 -2.74
N LEU A 70 -17.06 0.09 -1.59
CA LEU A 70 -18.38 -0.41 -1.17
C LEU A 70 -19.19 0.63 -0.40
N VAL A 71 -18.54 1.57 0.28
CA VAL A 71 -19.21 2.60 1.08
C VAL A 71 -19.93 3.62 0.19
N LYS A 72 -21.23 3.83 0.45
CA LYS A 72 -22.07 4.79 -0.28
C LYS A 72 -21.84 6.25 0.13
N LYS A 73 -21.57 6.50 1.41
CA LYS A 73 -21.41 7.85 1.96
C LYS A 73 -20.09 8.48 1.50
N VAL A 74 -20.17 9.55 0.70
CA VAL A 74 -19.03 10.19 0.01
C VAL A 74 -17.88 10.55 0.97
N ILE A 75 -18.16 11.23 2.08
CA ILE A 75 -17.14 11.65 3.04
C ILE A 75 -16.40 10.44 3.62
N THR A 76 -17.16 9.47 4.16
CA THR A 76 -16.59 8.25 4.75
C THR A 76 -15.80 7.43 3.73
N LYS A 77 -16.34 7.28 2.52
CA LYS A 77 -15.67 6.63 1.39
C LYS A 77 -14.31 7.24 1.08
N ASN A 78 -14.20 8.57 1.09
CA ASN A 78 -12.94 9.23 0.74
C ASN A 78 -11.94 9.21 1.90
N LEU A 79 -12.40 9.37 3.14
CA LEU A 79 -11.53 9.22 4.32
C LEU A 79 -10.93 7.81 4.43
N ILE A 80 -11.75 6.76 4.29
CA ILE A 80 -11.26 5.37 4.30
C ILE A 80 -10.27 5.15 3.16
N GLY A 81 -10.55 5.70 1.98
CA GLY A 81 -9.65 5.58 0.84
C GLY A 81 -8.30 6.27 1.05
N ILE A 82 -8.28 7.46 1.68
CA ILE A 82 -7.04 8.16 2.04
C ILE A 82 -6.25 7.35 3.07
N LEU A 83 -6.91 6.81 4.11
CA LEU A 83 -6.27 5.93 5.09
C LEU A 83 -5.65 4.69 4.43
N GLY A 84 -6.35 4.10 3.45
CA GLY A 84 -5.82 3.00 2.63
C GLY A 84 -4.54 3.39 1.89
N ILE A 85 -4.51 4.55 1.23
CA ILE A 85 -3.32 5.05 0.53
C ILE A 85 -2.16 5.28 1.49
N ILE A 86 -2.42 5.87 2.66
CA ILE A 86 -1.38 6.11 3.67
C ILE A 86 -0.75 4.79 4.09
N LEU A 87 -1.54 3.75 4.35
CA LEU A 87 -1.02 2.42 4.72
C LEU A 87 -0.22 1.76 3.58
N LEU A 88 -0.68 1.86 2.33
CA LEU A 88 0.09 1.39 1.18
C LEU A 88 1.42 2.16 1.04
N TYR A 89 1.41 3.48 1.31
CA TYR A 89 2.63 4.28 1.28
C TYR A 89 3.58 3.92 2.43
N VAL A 90 3.06 3.59 3.61
CA VAL A 90 3.86 3.05 4.73
C VAL A 90 4.49 1.72 4.33
N SER A 91 3.74 0.80 3.73
CA SER A 91 4.26 -0.46 3.21
C SER A 91 5.40 -0.22 2.21
N PHE A 92 5.16 0.63 1.21
CA PHE A 92 6.16 1.01 0.23
C PHE A 92 7.41 1.63 0.86
N ARG A 93 7.25 2.47 1.89
CA ARG A 93 8.37 3.06 2.62
C ARG A 93 9.22 2.00 3.32
N TYR A 94 8.61 0.98 3.92
CA TYR A 94 9.36 -0.12 4.53
C TYR A 94 10.21 -0.88 3.50
N LEU A 95 9.71 -1.01 2.27
CA LEU A 95 10.43 -1.69 1.18
C LEU A 95 11.55 -0.83 0.57
N THR A 96 11.41 0.48 0.55
CA THR A 96 12.30 1.39 -0.19
C THR A 96 13.33 2.09 0.69
N TYR A 97 13.13 2.13 2.00
CA TYR A 97 14.08 2.74 2.90
C TYR A 97 15.26 1.79 3.17
N PRO A 98 16.52 2.25 3.00
CA PRO A 98 17.69 1.44 3.27
C PRO A 98 17.85 1.24 4.78
N SER A 99 17.28 0.16 5.31
CA SER A 99 17.32 -0.23 6.72
C SER A 99 18.27 -1.40 6.99
N LEU A 100 18.70 -2.12 5.95
CA LEU A 100 19.58 -3.28 6.04
C LEU A 100 20.84 -3.06 5.21
N ASN A 101 22.00 -3.18 5.88
CA ASN A 101 23.30 -3.06 5.24
C ASN A 101 23.50 -4.17 4.19
N TYR A 102 24.21 -3.85 3.10
CA TYR A 102 24.65 -4.80 2.06
C TYR A 102 23.53 -5.49 1.25
N THR A 103 22.38 -4.84 1.05
CA THR A 103 21.29 -5.38 0.21
C THR A 103 20.73 -4.31 -0.73
N ASP A 104 20.60 -4.63 -2.02
CA ASP A 104 20.07 -3.71 -3.04
C ASP A 104 18.55 -3.80 -3.25
N PHE A 105 17.84 -4.59 -2.44
CA PHE A 105 16.40 -4.83 -2.61
C PHE A 105 15.58 -3.53 -2.60
N HIS A 106 15.99 -2.56 -1.78
CA HIS A 106 15.33 -1.27 -1.63
C HIS A 106 15.36 -0.44 -2.92
N LYS A 107 16.42 -0.56 -3.73
CA LYS A 107 16.52 0.11 -5.04
C LYS A 107 15.52 -0.47 -6.02
N TRP A 108 15.42 -1.79 -6.09
CA TRP A 108 14.49 -2.47 -6.99
C TRP A 108 13.03 -2.23 -6.60
N ALA A 109 12.73 -2.27 -5.29
CA ALA A 109 11.42 -1.89 -4.78
C ALA A 109 11.08 -0.44 -5.14
N PHE A 110 12.03 0.49 -5.00
CA PHE A 110 11.81 1.89 -5.33
C PHE A 110 11.47 2.09 -6.80
N TRP A 111 12.31 1.57 -7.71
CA TRP A 111 12.11 1.72 -9.16
C TRP A 111 10.81 1.09 -9.64
N SER A 112 10.50 -0.12 -9.16
CA SER A 112 9.24 -0.80 -9.52
C SER A 112 8.00 -0.17 -8.89
N GLY A 113 8.13 0.58 -7.80
CA GLY A 113 7.03 1.29 -7.14
C GLY A 113 6.77 2.72 -7.63
N ILE A 114 7.50 3.23 -8.63
CA ILE A 114 7.22 4.55 -9.23
C ILE A 114 5.80 4.63 -9.78
N PRO A 115 5.29 3.64 -10.57
CA PRO A 115 3.92 3.68 -11.06
C PRO A 115 2.88 3.74 -9.94
N PHE A 116 3.08 2.97 -8.87
CA PHE A 116 2.25 3.03 -7.67
C PHE A 116 2.26 4.43 -7.06
N THR A 117 3.44 5.02 -6.87
CA THR A 117 3.60 6.34 -6.28
C THR A 117 2.81 7.39 -7.06
N ILE A 118 2.96 7.41 -8.39
CA ILE A 118 2.23 8.33 -9.27
C ILE A 118 0.72 8.13 -9.13
N ALA A 119 0.23 6.89 -9.24
CA ALA A 119 -1.19 6.60 -9.10
C ALA A 119 -1.75 6.98 -7.73
N SER A 120 -0.97 6.79 -6.66
CA SER A 120 -1.36 7.12 -5.29
C SER A 120 -1.51 8.62 -5.07
N ILE A 121 -0.63 9.45 -5.66
CA ILE A 121 -0.71 10.91 -5.60
C ILE A 121 -1.97 11.40 -6.31
N PHE A 122 -2.24 10.91 -7.52
CA PHE A 122 -3.47 11.28 -8.23
C PHE A 122 -4.72 10.88 -7.46
N LEU A 123 -4.73 9.68 -6.87
CA LEU A 123 -5.87 9.21 -6.12
C LEU A 123 -6.12 10.04 -4.86
N PHE A 124 -5.05 10.36 -4.12
CA PHE A 124 -5.12 11.22 -2.94
C PHE A 124 -5.65 12.61 -3.32
N HIS A 125 -5.14 13.18 -4.41
CA HIS A 125 -5.56 14.48 -4.90
C HIS A 125 -7.06 14.51 -5.28
N GLU A 126 -7.55 13.52 -6.02
CA GLU A 126 -8.99 13.41 -6.35
C GLU A 126 -9.86 13.33 -5.09
N GLN A 127 -9.46 12.50 -4.12
CA GLN A 127 -10.20 12.33 -2.87
C GLN A 127 -10.20 13.59 -2.00
N TYR A 128 -9.07 14.29 -1.95
CA TYR A 128 -8.92 15.54 -1.22
C TYR A 128 -9.82 16.63 -1.81
N ILE A 129 -9.84 16.78 -3.14
CA ILE A 129 -10.72 17.76 -3.81
C ILE A 129 -12.19 17.46 -3.51
N GLU A 130 -12.61 16.20 -3.63
CA GLU A 130 -14.00 15.84 -3.36
C GLU A 130 -14.41 16.14 -1.92
N LEU A 131 -13.52 15.85 -0.95
CA LEU A 131 -13.74 16.23 0.45
C LEU A 131 -13.83 17.74 0.62
N LYS A 132 -12.87 18.50 0.08
CA LYS A 132 -12.83 19.97 0.17
C LYS A 132 -14.10 20.61 -0.38
N THR A 133 -14.59 20.16 -1.53
CA THR A 133 -15.83 20.67 -2.15
C THR A 133 -17.04 20.39 -1.26
N ARG A 134 -17.13 19.19 -0.67
CA ARG A 134 -18.26 18.81 0.22
C ARG A 134 -18.26 19.56 1.56
N PHE A 135 -17.09 19.89 2.09
CA PHE A 135 -16.99 20.71 3.30
C PHE A 135 -17.33 22.18 3.04
N LYS A 136 -16.95 22.72 1.87
CA LYS A 136 -17.33 24.09 1.46
C LYS A 136 -18.82 24.23 1.14
N SER A 137 -19.49 23.17 0.68
CA SER A 137 -20.90 23.21 0.31
C SER A 137 -21.88 23.00 1.46
N LYS A 138 -21.39 22.79 2.70
CA LYS A 138 -22.27 22.79 3.87
C LYS A 138 -22.55 24.24 4.26
N PRO A 139 -23.80 24.73 4.26
CA PRO A 139 -24.10 26.01 4.87
C PRO A 139 -23.72 25.95 6.35
N GLU A 140 -23.04 26.99 6.82
CA GLU A 140 -22.89 27.27 8.25
C GLU A 140 -24.30 27.34 8.84
N ILE A 141 -24.58 26.47 9.81
CA ILE A 141 -25.84 26.43 10.55
C ILE A 141 -25.81 27.55 11.58
#